data_AF-V8CTT5-F1
#
_entry.id   AF-V8CTT5-F1
#
_cell.length_a   1.000
_cell.length_b   1.000
_cell.length_c   1.000
_cell.angle_alpha   90.00
_cell.angle_beta   90.00
_cell.angle_gamma   90.00
#
_symmetry.space_group_name_H-M   'P 1'
#
loop_
_entity.id
_entity.type
_entity.pdbx_description
1 polymer ?
#
loop_
_entity_poly.entity_id
_entity_poly.type
_entity_poly.pdbx_seq_one_letter_code
_entity_poly.pdbx_strand_id
1 'polypeptide(L)'
;MTGPGADIEVGRYGLRTFRIDRRHRVLLPITAGGAGAITGMPAATRQWQGGVCVARCRNHPEHLAPVADCTCGIYATTDLLSLHEQYPLLARNVVAVIAAEGPTMIGDRGMRTSAARVVAYWVSSHPRLKVAREVLAAQCHDAAIYTDLDSMLADYHLRSTPPPDVTAGEASTPGLINNLLAARGGAASYRAAVSTGQVLRWLKAVCLVLVLPALTGYAAADVVKAQRAGELPTEPAGPTMTAFHDLYRASGVLLDQFAASSVAITAPLGVAVCAAAAGAVLSMAGCLHQPRWLLLVLHRSIRQVASVVLAVSALLVMYTHHAETGRHPIVLAAAVLAALAYLFAPAGTAAAVLRTTPVRRPHT
;
A
#
# COMPACT_ATOMS: atom_id res chain seq x y z
N MET A 1 25.42 39.40 22.96
CA MET A 1 26.04 38.63 21.86
C MET A 1 25.05 38.60 20.70
N THR A 2 25.14 39.58 19.80
CA THR A 2 24.41 39.59 18.53
C THR A 2 25.12 38.62 17.60
N GLY A 3 24.50 37.48 17.32
CA GLY A 3 25.04 36.48 16.39
C GLY A 3 25.28 37.10 15.01
N PRO A 4 26.19 36.53 14.20
CA PRO A 4 26.48 37.02 12.86
C PRO A 4 25.16 37.23 12.11
N GLY A 5 24.95 38.48 11.65
CA GLY A 5 23.75 38.86 10.94
C GLY A 5 23.55 37.92 9.77
N ALA A 6 22.48 37.12 9.84
CA ALA A 6 22.07 36.30 8.71
C ALA A 6 21.74 37.26 7.58
N ASP A 7 22.61 37.35 6.57
CA ASP A 7 22.27 37.95 5.29
C ASP A 7 20.96 37.31 4.85
N ILE A 8 19.89 38.10 4.81
CA ILE A 8 18.60 37.67 4.34
C ILE A 8 18.75 37.57 2.82
N GLU A 9 19.20 36.41 2.36
CA GLU A 9 19.22 36.07 0.96
C GLU A 9 17.76 35.87 0.51
N VAL A 10 17.17 36.96 0.01
CA VAL A 10 15.84 36.93 -0.62
C VAL A 10 15.98 36.19 -1.94
N GLY A 11 15.23 35.09 -2.10
CA GLY A 11 15.03 34.48 -3.43
C GLY A 11 15.77 33.17 -3.69
N ARG A 12 16.12 32.38 -2.67
CA ARG A 12 16.49 30.98 -2.93
C ARG A 12 15.29 30.20 -3.45
N TYR A 13 15.43 29.62 -4.63
CA TYR A 13 14.40 28.82 -5.27
C TYR A 13 14.57 27.33 -4.98
N GLY A 14 13.45 26.62 -4.92
CA GLY A 14 13.44 25.17 -4.91
C GLY A 14 12.17 24.61 -5.54
N LEU A 15 12.21 23.33 -5.85
CA LEU A 15 11.13 22.60 -6.49
C LEU A 15 10.24 21.93 -5.45
N ARG A 16 8.94 21.96 -5.72
CA ARG A 16 7.91 21.28 -4.94
C ARG A 16 6.82 20.75 -5.86
N THR A 17 6.11 19.73 -5.40
CA THR A 17 4.88 19.25 -6.05
C THR A 17 3.70 19.36 -5.09
N PHE A 18 2.49 19.22 -5.62
CA PHE A 18 1.26 19.42 -4.87
C PHE A 18 0.26 18.30 -5.10
N ARG A 19 -0.58 18.08 -4.09
CA ARG A 19 -1.84 17.36 -4.26
C ARG A 19 -2.93 18.38 -4.55
N ILE A 20 -3.90 17.99 -5.38
CA ILE A 20 -5.04 18.83 -5.72
C ILE A 20 -6.29 18.20 -5.13
N ASP A 21 -6.97 18.93 -4.25
CA ASP A 21 -8.34 18.57 -3.87
C ASP A 21 -9.29 19.03 -4.96
N ARG A 22 -9.77 18.08 -5.77
CA ARG A 22 -10.68 18.37 -6.89
C ARG A 22 -12.05 18.83 -6.44
N ARG A 23 -12.50 18.39 -5.25
CA ARG A 23 -13.84 18.68 -4.73
C ARG A 23 -13.88 20.10 -4.17
N HIS A 24 -12.88 20.44 -3.38
CA HIS A 24 -12.80 21.75 -2.72
C HIS A 24 -12.02 22.78 -3.53
N ARG A 25 -11.41 22.37 -4.67
CA ARG A 25 -10.59 23.20 -5.55
C ARG A 25 -9.46 23.91 -4.79
N VAL A 26 -8.73 23.15 -3.98
CA VAL A 26 -7.61 23.66 -3.19
C VAL A 26 -6.30 22.91 -3.40
N LEU A 27 -5.18 23.64 -3.26
CA LEU A 27 -3.86 23.04 -3.13
C LEU A 27 -3.74 22.38 -1.76
N LEU A 28 -3.26 21.14 -1.75
CA LEU A 28 -2.99 20.40 -0.53
C LEU A 28 -1.48 20.15 -0.40
N PRO A 29 -0.95 20.18 0.83
CA PRO A 29 0.42 19.76 1.07
C PRO A 29 0.56 18.27 0.76
N ILE A 30 1.76 17.86 0.35
CA ILE A 30 2.06 16.48 -0.05
C ILE A 30 1.76 15.48 1.09
N THR A 31 1.99 15.89 2.34
CA THR A 31 1.84 15.07 3.55
C THR A 31 0.41 14.91 4.06
N ALA A 32 -0.62 15.55 3.46
CA ALA A 32 -2.01 15.47 3.93
C ALA A 32 -2.69 14.09 3.74
N GLY A 33 -1.93 13.01 3.54
CA GLY A 33 -2.42 11.71 3.09
C GLY A 33 -2.63 10.64 4.17
N GLY A 34 -2.07 10.77 5.36
CA GLY A 34 -2.09 9.69 6.35
C GLY A 34 -2.38 10.19 7.76
N ALA A 35 -3.48 9.71 8.34
CA ALA A 35 -3.74 9.69 9.79
C ALA A 35 -3.95 11.03 10.52
N GLY A 36 -4.37 12.10 9.82
CA GLY A 36 -4.48 13.41 10.46
C GLY A 36 -5.48 14.38 9.83
N ALA A 37 -6.63 13.92 9.35
CA ALA A 37 -7.83 14.74 9.50
C ALA A 37 -8.13 14.79 11.01
N ILE A 38 -7.34 15.57 11.76
CA ILE A 38 -7.55 15.76 13.18
C ILE A 38 -8.85 16.54 13.30
N THR A 39 -9.87 15.83 13.78
CA THR A 39 -11.12 16.35 14.27
C THR A 39 -10.86 17.56 15.18
N GLY A 40 -11.10 18.77 14.69
CA GLY A 40 -11.10 19.98 15.53
C GLY A 40 -10.24 21.14 15.04
N MET A 41 -9.27 20.95 14.14
CA MET A 41 -8.76 22.11 13.39
C MET A 41 -9.72 22.41 12.24
N PRO A 42 -10.26 23.65 12.14
CA PRO A 42 -11.25 24.00 11.11
C PRO A 42 -10.59 23.91 9.74
N ALA A 43 -10.70 22.74 9.12
CA ALA A 43 -10.05 22.35 7.87
C ALA A 43 -8.52 22.42 7.88
N ALA A 44 -7.90 21.63 7.01
CA ALA A 44 -6.58 21.88 6.48
C ALA A 44 -6.57 23.29 5.86
N THR A 45 -6.28 24.26 6.73
CA THR A 45 -6.50 25.69 6.60
C THR A 45 -5.64 26.21 5.48
N ARG A 46 -6.19 26.30 4.26
CA ARG A 46 -5.74 27.22 3.20
C ARG A 46 -4.22 27.34 3.04
N GLN A 47 -3.49 26.25 3.25
CA GLN A 47 -2.04 26.23 3.12
C GLN A 47 -1.80 26.41 1.63
N TRP A 48 -1.01 27.43 1.24
CA TRP A 48 -0.86 27.89 -0.15
C TRP A 48 -1.99 28.76 -0.71
N GLN A 49 -2.85 29.36 0.12
CA GLN A 49 -3.73 30.43 -0.35
C GLN A 49 -2.91 31.64 -0.80
N GLY A 50 -3.21 32.17 -1.99
CA GLY A 50 -2.39 33.21 -2.61
C GLY A 50 -1.01 32.70 -3.04
N GLY A 51 -0.83 31.38 -3.15
CA GLY A 51 0.46 30.76 -3.45
C GLY A 51 1.46 30.85 -2.29
N VAL A 52 1.05 31.29 -1.10
CA VAL A 52 1.94 31.48 0.06
C VAL A 52 1.67 30.45 1.15
N CYS A 53 2.73 29.94 1.75
CA CYS A 53 2.66 29.03 2.88
C CYS A 53 3.60 29.51 3.99
N VAL A 54 3.12 29.46 5.23
CA VAL A 54 3.93 29.68 6.43
C VAL A 54 3.93 28.37 7.22
N ALA A 55 5.11 27.83 7.45
CA ALA A 55 5.31 26.62 8.22
C ALA A 55 4.93 26.86 9.69
N ARG A 56 4.22 25.90 10.28
CA ARG A 56 3.96 25.84 11.71
C ARG A 56 4.32 24.46 12.21
N CYS A 57 5.00 24.38 13.35
CA CYS A 57 5.25 23.08 13.95
C CYS A 57 3.96 22.54 14.57
N ARG A 58 3.70 21.26 14.29
CA ARG A 58 2.59 20.53 14.90
C ARG A 58 2.91 20.08 16.33
N ASN A 59 4.16 19.74 16.60
CA ASN A 59 4.57 19.15 17.89
C ASN A 59 4.87 20.22 18.95
N HIS A 60 5.34 21.39 18.51
CA HIS A 60 5.82 22.49 19.36
C HIS A 60 5.33 23.82 18.79
N PRO A 61 4.05 24.21 19.00
CA PRO A 61 3.49 25.44 18.42
C PRO A 61 4.26 26.72 18.76
N GLU A 62 5.03 26.69 19.85
CA GLU A 62 5.82 27.79 20.39
C GLU A 62 7.07 28.13 19.57
N HIS A 63 7.65 27.17 18.84
CA HIS A 63 8.90 27.42 18.12
C HIS A 63 8.68 27.82 16.66
N LEU A 64 9.54 28.72 16.18
CA LEU A 64 9.50 29.18 14.80
C LEU A 64 10.12 28.12 13.89
N ALA A 65 9.31 27.55 13.00
CA ALA A 65 9.83 26.65 11.98
C ALA A 65 10.76 27.41 11.03
N PRO A 66 11.83 26.79 10.52
CA PRO A 66 12.24 25.43 10.81
C PRO A 66 13.25 25.38 11.97
N VAL A 67 13.19 24.32 12.78
CA VAL A 67 14.15 24.08 13.89
C VAL A 67 15.00 22.86 13.59
N ALA A 68 16.31 22.94 13.84
CA ALA A 68 17.30 21.91 13.47
C ALA A 68 16.86 20.50 13.86
N ASP A 69 16.53 20.29 15.13
CA ASP A 69 16.15 19.00 15.71
C ASP A 69 14.64 18.69 15.62
N CYS A 70 13.92 19.42 14.77
CA CYS A 70 12.51 19.18 14.49
C CYS A 70 12.31 18.83 13.02
N THR A 71 11.15 18.29 12.66
CA THR A 71 10.74 18.04 11.26
C THR A 71 9.81 19.12 10.72
N CYS A 72 9.65 20.24 11.45
CA CYS A 72 8.82 21.36 11.02
C CYS A 72 9.49 22.17 9.90
N GLY A 73 8.69 22.71 8.99
CA GLY A 73 9.17 23.51 7.86
C GLY A 73 8.52 23.14 6.53
N ILE A 74 8.70 24.02 5.54
CA ILE A 74 8.35 23.75 4.15
C ILE A 74 9.57 23.17 3.45
N TYR A 75 9.44 21.96 2.94
CA TYR A 75 10.50 21.26 2.22
C TYR A 75 10.45 21.57 0.72
N ALA A 76 11.60 21.74 0.09
CA ALA A 76 11.76 21.79 -1.36
C ALA A 76 13.07 21.12 -1.78
N THR A 77 13.13 20.60 -2.99
CA THR A 77 14.36 20.03 -3.57
C THR A 77 15.04 21.08 -4.45
N THR A 78 16.34 20.95 -4.70
CA THR A 78 17.08 21.86 -5.59
C THR A 78 17.18 21.35 -7.03
N ASP A 79 16.74 20.12 -7.28
CA ASP A 79 16.73 19.48 -8.59
C ASP A 79 15.48 18.61 -8.80
N LEU A 80 15.15 18.39 -10.08
CA LEU A 80 13.94 17.69 -10.51
C LEU A 80 14.03 16.17 -10.23
N LEU A 81 15.20 15.57 -10.37
CA LEU A 81 15.39 14.14 -10.11
C LEU A 81 15.08 13.82 -8.64
N SER A 82 15.62 14.59 -7.70
CA SER A 82 15.32 14.48 -6.27
C SER A 82 13.82 14.63 -5.99
N LEU A 83 13.11 15.53 -6.69
CA LEU A 83 11.66 15.67 -6.56
C LEU A 83 10.92 14.43 -7.07
N HIS A 84 11.35 13.87 -8.20
CA HIS A 84 10.77 12.66 -8.78
C HIS A 84 11.04 11.41 -7.92
N GLU A 85 12.22 11.28 -7.35
CA GLU A 85 12.55 10.17 -6.45
C GLU A 85 11.66 10.18 -5.20
N GLN A 86 11.40 11.37 -4.65
CA GLN A 86 10.52 11.52 -3.48
C GLN A 86 9.04 11.33 -3.83
N TYR A 87 8.59 11.87 -4.97
CA TYR A 87 7.18 11.96 -5.33
C TYR A 87 6.90 11.64 -6.81
N PRO A 88 7.18 10.41 -7.27
CA PRO A 88 7.25 10.09 -8.70
C PRO A 88 5.95 10.37 -9.45
N LEU A 89 4.79 10.05 -8.85
CA LEU A 89 3.49 10.26 -9.48
C LEU A 89 3.05 11.73 -9.46
N LEU A 90 3.40 12.49 -8.43
CA LEU A 90 2.96 13.89 -8.30
C LEU A 90 3.86 14.80 -9.15
N ALA A 91 5.18 14.61 -9.09
CA ALA A 91 6.14 15.38 -9.85
C ALA A 91 6.00 15.22 -11.38
N ARG A 92 5.47 14.09 -11.86
CA ARG A 92 5.13 13.90 -13.29
C ARG A 92 3.94 14.75 -13.76
N ASN A 93 3.11 15.21 -12.83
CA ASN A 93 1.86 15.90 -13.13
C ASN A 93 1.95 17.40 -12.86
N VAL A 94 2.57 17.79 -11.74
CA VAL A 94 2.66 19.17 -11.25
C VAL A 94 4.04 19.39 -10.66
N VAL A 95 4.74 20.42 -11.15
CA VAL A 95 5.99 20.91 -10.57
C VAL A 95 5.82 22.41 -10.37
N ALA A 96 6.26 22.90 -9.22
CA ALA A 96 6.23 24.31 -8.90
C ALA A 96 7.59 24.74 -8.36
N VAL A 97 7.99 25.96 -8.74
CA VAL A 97 9.10 26.66 -8.13
C VAL A 97 8.56 27.46 -6.95
N ILE A 98 9.18 27.28 -5.79
CA ILE A 98 8.91 28.09 -4.61
C ILE A 98 10.12 28.97 -4.30
N ALA A 99 9.88 30.23 -3.98
CA ALA A 99 10.86 31.10 -3.34
C ALA A 99 10.77 30.90 -1.83
N ALA A 100 11.90 30.65 -1.18
CA ALA A 100 11.99 30.63 0.27
C ALA A 100 11.88 32.06 0.83
N GLU A 101 11.02 32.22 1.84
CA GLU A 101 10.80 33.47 2.56
C GLU A 101 11.14 33.24 4.05
N GLY A 102 12.12 33.96 4.57
CA GLY A 102 12.56 33.86 5.98
C GLY A 102 13.55 32.73 6.28
N PRO A 103 13.71 32.34 7.56
CA PRO A 103 14.68 31.35 8.00
C PRO A 103 14.63 30.06 7.19
N THR A 104 15.77 29.67 6.65
CA THR A 104 15.91 28.52 5.75
C THR A 104 17.15 27.71 6.13
N MET A 105 16.95 26.41 6.36
CA MET A 105 18.03 25.44 6.48
C MET A 105 18.27 24.77 5.13
N ILE A 106 19.52 24.82 4.68
CA ILE A 106 19.96 24.16 3.44
C ILE A 106 20.53 22.79 3.81
N GLY A 107 20.09 21.77 3.09
CA GLY A 107 20.67 20.43 3.15
C GLY A 107 21.17 20.01 1.77
N ASP A 108 21.78 18.83 1.72
CA ASP A 108 22.45 18.35 0.50
C ASP A 108 21.51 18.21 -0.70
N ARG A 109 20.23 17.88 -0.46
CA ARG A 109 19.22 17.59 -1.50
C ARG A 109 18.12 18.64 -1.63
N GLY A 110 18.23 19.75 -0.91
CA GLY A 110 17.13 20.69 -0.84
C GLY A 110 17.22 21.69 0.29
N MET A 111 16.07 22.26 0.61
CA MET A 111 15.94 23.25 1.66
C MET A 111 14.68 23.01 2.49
N ARG A 112 14.73 23.54 3.71
CA ARG A 112 13.61 23.59 4.63
C ARG A 112 13.44 25.03 5.11
N THR A 113 12.30 25.63 4.86
CA THR A 113 12.07 27.07 5.10
C THR A 113 10.85 27.36 5.97
N SER A 114 10.85 28.53 6.61
CA SER A 114 9.80 29.03 7.50
C SER A 114 8.56 29.49 6.74
N ALA A 115 8.74 30.06 5.56
CA ALA A 115 7.68 30.50 4.68
C ALA A 115 8.14 30.34 3.23
N ALA A 116 7.19 30.23 2.31
CA ALA A 116 7.51 30.13 0.90
C ALA A 116 6.34 30.61 0.04
N ARG A 117 6.68 31.07 -1.15
CA ARG A 117 5.73 31.49 -2.18
C ARG A 117 5.95 30.71 -3.47
N VAL A 118 4.88 30.24 -4.09
CA VAL A 118 4.91 29.71 -5.46
C VAL A 118 5.15 30.87 -6.42
N VAL A 119 6.28 30.86 -7.12
CA VAL A 119 6.66 31.92 -8.07
C VAL A 119 6.53 31.47 -9.53
N ALA A 120 6.56 30.16 -9.78
CA ALA A 120 6.26 29.58 -11.08
C ALA A 120 5.68 28.18 -10.93
N TYR A 121 4.93 27.73 -11.93
CA TYR A 121 4.49 26.34 -12.00
C TYR A 121 4.33 25.83 -13.43
N TRP A 122 4.51 24.52 -13.54
CA TRP A 122 4.24 23.72 -14.71
C TRP A 122 3.24 22.62 -14.34
N VAL A 123 2.29 22.38 -15.24
CA VAL A 123 1.35 21.26 -15.14
C VAL A 123 1.33 20.52 -16.47
N SER A 124 1.47 19.20 -16.42
CA SER A 124 1.38 18.35 -17.60
C SER A 124 0.10 18.64 -18.40
N SER A 125 0.23 18.64 -19.73
CA SER A 125 -0.85 18.91 -20.68
C SER A 125 -1.97 17.86 -20.66
N HIS A 126 -1.77 16.74 -19.94
CA HIS A 126 -2.73 15.64 -19.88
C HIS A 126 -4.16 16.13 -19.52
N PRO A 127 -5.21 15.73 -20.25
CA PRO A 127 -6.58 16.26 -20.07
C PRO A 127 -7.13 16.10 -18.64
N ARG A 128 -6.81 14.99 -17.98
CA ARG A 128 -7.19 14.70 -16.58
C ARG A 128 -6.65 15.71 -15.55
N LEU A 129 -5.71 16.57 -15.92
CA LEU A 129 -5.10 17.58 -15.05
C LEU A 129 -5.69 18.99 -15.27
N LYS A 130 -6.76 19.13 -16.05
CA LYS A 130 -7.46 20.42 -16.22
C LYS A 130 -7.80 21.09 -14.89
N VAL A 131 -8.35 20.35 -13.93
CA VAL A 131 -8.69 20.87 -12.60
C VAL A 131 -7.44 21.32 -11.83
N ALA A 132 -6.30 20.65 -12.01
CA ALA A 132 -5.05 21.06 -11.35
C ALA A 132 -4.57 22.44 -11.86
N ARG A 133 -4.64 22.66 -13.19
CA ARG A 133 -4.32 23.95 -13.80
C ARG A 133 -5.24 25.06 -13.30
N GLU A 134 -6.54 24.81 -13.25
CA GLU A 134 -7.52 25.79 -12.75
C GLU A 134 -7.28 26.15 -11.27
N VAL A 135 -6.97 25.16 -10.42
CA VAL A 135 -6.68 25.39 -9.01
C VAL A 135 -5.39 26.20 -8.82
N LEU A 136 -4.32 25.85 -9.55
CA LEU A 136 -3.06 26.59 -9.49
C LEU A 136 -3.22 28.03 -10.00
N ALA A 137 -3.90 28.23 -11.13
CA ALA A 137 -4.16 29.56 -11.67
C ALA A 137 -4.98 30.44 -10.71
N ALA A 138 -5.96 29.84 -10.02
CA ALA A 138 -6.79 30.57 -9.06
C ALA A 138 -6.06 30.89 -7.74
N GLN A 139 -5.20 30.00 -7.25
CA GLN A 139 -4.54 30.18 -5.95
C GLN A 139 -3.18 30.88 -6.05
N CYS A 140 -2.44 30.66 -7.13
CA CYS A 140 -1.10 31.20 -7.36
C CYS A 140 -1.13 32.22 -8.50
N HIS A 141 -2.00 33.23 -8.40
CA HIS A 141 -2.24 34.20 -9.48
C HIS A 141 -1.02 35.05 -9.85
N ASP A 142 -0.10 35.25 -8.91
CA ASP A 142 1.17 35.96 -9.15
C ASP A 142 2.27 35.07 -9.72
N ALA A 143 2.04 33.75 -9.83
CA ALA A 143 3.06 32.81 -10.28
C ALA A 143 3.10 32.75 -11.82
N ALA A 144 4.30 32.72 -12.39
CA ALA A 144 4.51 32.50 -13.81
C ALA A 144 4.04 31.09 -14.22
N ILE A 145 3.33 31.02 -15.36
CA ILE A 145 2.75 29.77 -15.87
C ILE A 145 3.62 29.26 -17.02
N TYR A 146 4.12 28.04 -16.90
CA TYR A 146 4.95 27.41 -17.92
C TYR A 146 4.22 26.25 -18.60
N THR A 147 4.27 26.21 -19.93
CA THR A 147 3.82 25.06 -20.73
C THR A 147 4.91 24.01 -20.90
N ASP A 148 6.18 24.42 -20.79
CA ASP A 148 7.36 23.58 -20.92
C ASP A 148 8.13 23.54 -19.59
N LEU A 149 8.41 22.33 -19.09
CA LEU A 149 9.03 22.14 -17.79
C LEU A 149 10.50 22.55 -17.80
N ASP A 150 11.23 22.22 -18.86
CA ASP A 150 12.66 22.51 -18.96
C ASP A 150 12.92 24.02 -19.03
N SER A 151 12.08 24.77 -19.76
CA SER A 151 12.10 26.23 -19.78
C SER A 151 11.89 26.83 -18.37
N MET A 152 10.94 26.29 -17.59
CA MET A 152 10.74 26.73 -16.20
C MET A 152 11.97 26.48 -15.34
N LEU A 153 12.62 25.31 -15.49
CA LEU A 153 13.82 25.01 -14.72
C LEU A 153 14.99 25.93 -15.10
N ALA A 154 15.15 26.22 -16.38
CA ALA A 154 16.20 27.11 -16.89
C ALA A 154 16.07 28.54 -16.34
N ASP A 155 14.88 29.12 -16.37
CA ASP A 155 14.61 30.50 -15.94
C ASP A 155 14.93 30.75 -14.45
N TYR A 156 14.80 29.70 -13.63
CA TYR A 156 15.09 29.76 -12.18
C TYR A 156 16.44 29.14 -11.81
N HIS A 157 17.28 28.81 -12.80
CA HIS A 157 18.59 28.17 -12.62
C HIS A 157 18.53 26.86 -11.80
N LEU A 158 17.44 26.11 -11.96
CA LEU A 158 17.22 24.80 -11.34
C LEU A 158 17.61 23.69 -12.32
N ARG A 159 18.08 22.56 -11.79
CA ARG A 159 18.64 21.47 -12.61
C ARG A 159 17.66 20.33 -12.74
N SER A 160 17.68 19.67 -13.91
CA SER A 160 16.93 18.41 -14.11
C SER A 160 17.61 17.22 -13.41
N THR A 161 18.94 17.26 -13.30
CA THR A 161 19.76 16.25 -12.61
C THR A 161 20.53 16.87 -11.44
N PRO A 162 20.86 16.09 -10.40
CA PRO A 162 21.73 16.57 -9.34
C PRO A 162 23.09 16.99 -9.92
N PRO A 163 23.83 17.89 -9.23
CA PRO A 163 25.21 18.16 -9.59
C PRO A 163 25.97 16.84 -9.71
N PRO A 164 26.85 16.66 -10.71
CA PRO A 164 27.80 15.56 -10.66
C PRO A 164 28.49 15.65 -9.30
N ASP A 165 28.43 14.58 -8.51
CA ASP A 165 28.97 14.53 -7.16
C ASP A 165 30.29 15.29 -7.18
N VAL A 166 30.36 16.41 -6.44
CA VAL A 166 31.64 16.97 -6.06
C VAL A 166 32.28 15.81 -5.34
N THR A 167 33.19 15.14 -6.05
CA THR A 167 33.81 13.86 -5.72
C THR A 167 33.90 13.72 -4.22
N ALA A 168 33.33 12.61 -3.69
CA ALA A 168 33.24 12.21 -2.30
C ALA A 168 34.58 12.32 -1.50
N GLY A 169 35.10 13.54 -1.39
CA GLY A 169 36.17 13.96 -0.55
C GLY A 169 35.55 14.29 0.78
N GLU A 170 35.75 13.39 1.74
CA GLU A 170 35.40 13.57 3.15
C GLU A 170 33.93 13.90 3.39
N ALA A 171 33.06 12.97 2.99
CA ALA A 171 31.73 12.86 3.59
C ALA A 171 31.91 12.67 5.11
N SER A 172 31.76 13.76 5.84
CA SER A 172 31.66 13.75 7.29
C SER A 172 30.52 12.81 7.68
N THR A 173 30.86 11.78 8.44
CA THR A 173 30.01 10.67 8.89
C THR A 173 28.68 11.04 9.60
N PRO A 174 28.42 12.27 10.12
CA PRO A 174 27.13 12.58 10.76
C PRO A 174 25.92 12.55 9.81
N GLY A 175 26.11 12.78 8.50
CA GLY A 175 24.99 12.85 7.53
C GLY A 175 24.33 11.50 7.23
N LEU A 176 25.09 10.40 7.29
CA LEU A 176 24.58 9.06 6.98
C LEU A 176 23.57 8.58 8.03
N ILE A 177 23.80 8.88 9.31
CA ILE A 177 22.92 8.50 10.41
C ILE A 177 21.62 9.31 10.34
N ASN A 178 21.68 10.61 10.07
CA ASN A 178 20.48 11.44 9.90
C ASN A 178 19.68 11.08 8.63
N ASN A 179 20.34 10.72 7.53
CA ASN A 179 19.69 10.23 6.32
C ASN A 179 19.08 8.83 6.52
N LEU A 180 19.73 7.95 7.28
CA LEU A 180 19.15 6.66 7.68
C LEU A 180 17.99 6.84 8.66
N LEU A 181 18.05 7.79 9.58
CA LEU A 181 16.95 8.11 10.51
C LEU A 181 15.79 8.81 9.81
N ALA A 182 16.03 9.67 8.81
CA ALA A 182 15.02 10.30 7.98
C ALA A 182 14.41 9.31 6.98
N ALA A 183 15.20 8.41 6.39
CA ALA A 183 14.72 7.32 5.54
C ALA A 183 13.98 6.26 6.36
N ARG A 184 14.39 6.00 7.61
CA ARG A 184 13.69 5.12 8.55
C ARG A 184 12.43 5.80 9.09
N GLY A 185 12.43 7.11 9.28
CA GLY A 185 11.25 7.92 9.60
C GLY A 185 10.26 7.96 8.44
N GLY A 186 10.72 8.13 7.21
CA GLY A 186 9.92 8.10 5.98
C GLY A 186 9.39 6.70 5.65
N ALA A 187 10.22 5.65 5.79
CA ALA A 187 9.81 4.27 5.59
C ALA A 187 8.98 3.70 6.75
N ALA A 188 9.14 4.21 7.99
CA ALA A 188 8.24 3.93 9.11
C ALA A 188 6.93 4.70 8.97
N SER A 189 6.95 5.92 8.43
CA SER A 189 5.73 6.68 8.09
C SER A 189 4.98 6.06 6.92
N TYR A 190 5.69 5.50 5.93
CA TYR A 190 5.10 4.81 4.78
C TYR A 190 4.62 3.39 5.13
N ARG A 191 5.34 2.66 6.00
CA ARG A 191 4.85 1.40 6.59
C ARG A 191 3.72 1.61 7.61
N ALA A 192 3.68 2.74 8.31
CA ALA A 192 2.54 3.13 9.15
C ALA A 192 1.36 3.71 8.34
N ALA A 193 1.58 4.08 7.08
CA ALA A 193 0.55 4.52 6.14
C ALA A 193 -0.13 3.38 5.38
N VAL A 194 0.23 2.12 5.62
CA VAL A 194 -0.80 1.07 5.70
C VAL A 194 -1.51 1.35 7.00
N SER A 195 -2.48 2.27 6.96
CA SER A 195 -3.12 2.82 8.17
C SER A 195 -3.42 1.71 9.17
N THR A 196 -3.18 1.92 10.45
CA THR A 196 -3.55 0.97 11.51
C THR A 196 -5.00 0.49 11.34
N GLY A 197 -5.88 1.35 10.78
CA GLY A 197 -7.24 1.00 10.39
C GLY A 197 -7.36 0.03 9.19
N GLN A 198 -6.44 0.03 8.24
CA GLN A 198 -6.38 -0.97 7.17
C GLN A 198 -5.85 -2.30 7.68
N VAL A 199 -4.79 -2.32 8.50
CA VAL A 199 -4.32 -3.54 9.17
C VAL A 199 -5.39 -4.12 10.09
N LEU A 200 -6.09 -3.28 10.86
CA LEU A 200 -7.17 -3.72 11.73
C LEU A 200 -8.40 -4.21 10.94
N ARG A 201 -8.71 -3.60 9.78
CA ARG A 201 -9.74 -4.11 8.86
C ARG A 201 -9.34 -5.47 8.28
N TRP A 202 -8.08 -5.65 7.90
CA TRP A 202 -7.54 -6.94 7.46
C TRP A 202 -7.60 -7.99 8.56
N LEU A 203 -7.13 -7.69 9.77
CA LEU A 203 -7.20 -8.59 10.91
C LEU A 203 -8.64 -8.94 11.27
N LYS A 204 -9.57 -7.99 11.24
CA LYS A 204 -11.00 -8.25 11.45
C LYS A 204 -11.56 -9.17 10.37
N ALA A 205 -11.26 -8.93 9.09
CA ALA A 205 -11.71 -9.79 8.00
C ALA A 205 -11.14 -11.21 8.11
N VAL A 206 -9.84 -11.33 8.43
CA VAL A 206 -9.18 -12.63 8.64
C VAL A 206 -9.76 -13.36 9.85
N CYS A 207 -9.99 -12.68 10.99
CA CYS A 207 -10.65 -13.28 12.14
C CYS A 207 -12.09 -13.71 11.85
N LEU A 208 -12.86 -12.89 11.12
CA LEU A 208 -14.26 -13.20 10.82
C LEU A 208 -14.39 -14.37 9.84
N VAL A 209 -13.49 -14.45 8.86
CA VAL A 209 -13.54 -15.47 7.80
C VAL A 209 -12.86 -16.78 8.21
N LEU A 210 -11.81 -16.74 9.05
CA LEU A 210 -11.06 -17.95 9.42
C LEU A 210 -11.34 -18.42 10.85
N VAL A 211 -11.36 -17.51 11.81
CA VAL A 211 -11.39 -17.88 13.24
C VAL A 211 -12.81 -18.19 13.69
N LEU A 212 -13.80 -17.41 13.26
CA LEU A 212 -15.20 -17.63 13.63
C LEU A 212 -15.73 -19.00 13.15
N PRO A 213 -15.55 -19.40 11.86
CA PRO A 213 -16.00 -20.70 11.39
C PRO A 213 -15.29 -21.87 12.10
N ALA A 214 -13.99 -21.73 12.37
CA ALA A 214 -13.21 -22.75 13.07
C ALA A 214 -13.69 -22.94 14.53
N LEU A 215 -13.93 -21.85 15.25
CA LEU A 215 -14.48 -21.90 16.61
C LEU A 215 -15.89 -22.49 16.63
N THR A 216 -16.74 -22.13 15.67
CA THR A 216 -18.09 -22.72 15.57
C THR A 216 -18.05 -24.20 15.22
N GLY A 217 -17.12 -24.64 14.37
CA GLY A 217 -16.91 -26.05 14.05
C GLY A 217 -16.39 -26.85 15.24
N TYR A 218 -15.49 -26.27 16.04
CA TYR A 218 -14.96 -26.89 17.25
C TYR A 218 -16.04 -27.04 18.32
N ALA A 219 -16.83 -25.99 18.58
CA ALA A 219 -17.95 -26.04 19.52
C ALA A 219 -19.01 -27.07 19.10
N ALA A 220 -19.33 -27.16 17.80
CA ALA A 220 -20.25 -28.17 17.29
C ALA A 220 -19.71 -29.60 17.48
N ALA A 221 -18.40 -29.82 17.29
CA ALA A 221 -17.77 -31.11 17.49
C ALA A 221 -17.80 -31.56 18.97
N ASP A 222 -17.59 -30.63 19.90
CA ASP A 222 -17.67 -30.92 21.35
C ASP A 222 -19.10 -31.26 21.79
N VAL A 223 -20.11 -30.56 21.27
CA VAL A 223 -21.52 -30.88 21.55
C VAL A 223 -21.87 -32.30 21.06
N VAL A 224 -21.43 -32.66 19.86
CA VAL A 224 -21.63 -34.02 19.33
C VAL A 224 -20.89 -35.07 20.18
N LYS A 225 -19.69 -34.74 20.67
CA LYS A 225 -18.92 -35.63 21.54
C LYS A 225 -19.60 -35.84 22.90
N ALA A 226 -20.09 -34.78 23.53
CA ALA A 226 -20.80 -34.83 24.81
C ALA A 226 -22.15 -35.55 24.70
N GLN A 227 -22.90 -35.36 23.61
CA GLN A 227 -24.12 -36.14 23.32
C GLN A 227 -23.83 -37.64 23.19
N ARG A 228 -22.71 -38.01 22.54
CA ARG A 228 -22.32 -39.42 22.36
C ARG A 228 -21.81 -40.07 23.65
N ALA A 229 -21.24 -39.29 24.57
CA ALA A 229 -20.85 -39.77 25.89
C ALA A 229 -22.05 -40.00 26.83
N GLY A 230 -23.27 -39.65 26.39
CA GLY A 230 -24.47 -39.71 27.21
C GLY A 230 -24.55 -38.59 28.26
N GLU A 231 -23.66 -37.58 28.16
CA GLU A 231 -23.57 -36.47 29.11
C GLU A 231 -24.62 -35.38 28.82
N LEU A 232 -25.20 -35.36 27.61
CA LEU A 232 -26.26 -34.43 27.21
C LEU A 232 -27.53 -35.18 26.78
N PRO A 233 -28.72 -34.75 27.23
CA PRO A 233 -30.00 -35.35 26.83
C PRO A 233 -30.27 -35.15 25.33
N THR A 234 -30.87 -36.16 24.69
CA THR A 234 -31.05 -36.30 23.24
C THR A 234 -32.26 -35.56 22.66
N GLU A 235 -32.76 -34.52 23.30
CA GLU A 235 -33.85 -33.74 22.72
C GLU A 235 -33.40 -33.02 21.43
N PRO A 236 -34.29 -32.91 20.42
CA PRO A 236 -33.93 -32.40 19.11
C PRO A 236 -33.45 -30.95 19.20
N ALA A 237 -32.21 -30.71 18.77
CA ALA A 237 -31.51 -29.42 18.78
C ALA A 237 -32.11 -28.40 17.78
N GLY A 238 -33.39 -28.07 17.96
CA GLY A 238 -34.14 -27.15 17.11
C GLY A 238 -33.53 -25.75 17.05
N PRO A 239 -33.34 -25.03 18.17
CA PRO A 239 -32.91 -23.62 18.11
C PRO A 239 -31.41 -23.44 17.81
N THR A 240 -30.55 -24.37 18.24
CA THR A 240 -29.08 -24.26 18.07
C THR A 240 -28.64 -24.55 16.64
N MET A 241 -29.27 -25.52 15.97
CA MET A 241 -28.97 -25.84 14.57
C MET A 241 -29.47 -24.74 13.62
N THR A 242 -30.61 -24.11 13.93
CA THR A 242 -31.12 -22.95 13.18
C THR A 242 -30.20 -21.74 13.34
N ALA A 243 -29.74 -21.45 14.57
CA ALA A 243 -28.78 -20.38 14.82
C ALA A 243 -27.45 -20.58 14.07
N PHE A 244 -26.97 -21.82 13.95
CA PHE A 244 -25.78 -22.15 13.16
C PHE A 244 -25.99 -21.92 11.66
N HIS A 245 -27.14 -22.35 11.13
CA HIS A 245 -27.49 -22.16 9.72
C HIS A 245 -27.64 -20.67 9.37
N ASP A 246 -28.25 -19.87 10.25
CA ASP A 246 -28.40 -18.42 10.06
C ASP A 246 -27.06 -17.67 10.11
N LEU A 247 -26.15 -18.08 11.01
CA LEU A 247 -24.79 -17.53 11.08
C LEU A 247 -23.95 -17.89 9.85
N TYR A 248 -24.11 -19.11 9.31
CA TYR A 248 -23.47 -19.53 8.06
C TYR A 248 -24.00 -18.75 6.86
N ARG A 249 -25.30 -18.48 6.81
CA ARG A 249 -25.92 -17.67 5.75
C ARG A 249 -25.49 -16.20 5.81
N ALA A 250 -25.41 -15.63 7.02
CA ALA A 250 -24.95 -14.26 7.23
C ALA A 250 -23.47 -14.08 6.86
N SER A 251 -22.62 -15.07 7.12
CA SER A 251 -21.21 -15.04 6.71
C SER A 251 -21.05 -15.14 5.17
N GLY A 252 -21.91 -15.91 4.49
CA GLY A 252 -21.97 -15.96 3.02
C GLY A 252 -22.29 -14.60 2.37
N VAL A 253 -23.28 -13.86 2.89
CA VAL A 253 -23.65 -12.54 2.36
C VAL A 253 -22.54 -11.50 2.55
N LEU A 254 -21.81 -11.56 3.68
CA LEU A 254 -20.66 -10.70 3.95
C LEU A 254 -19.47 -11.03 3.04
N LEU A 255 -19.26 -12.32 2.71
CA LEU A 255 -18.27 -12.78 1.75
C LEU A 255 -18.56 -12.29 0.33
N ASP A 256 -19.82 -12.29 -0.10
CA ASP A 256 -20.22 -11.76 -1.42
C ASP A 256 -20.04 -10.24 -1.52
N GLN A 257 -20.40 -9.48 -0.48
CA GLN A 257 -20.16 -8.04 -0.43
C GLN A 257 -18.66 -7.70 -0.42
N PHE A 258 -17.84 -8.53 0.24
CA PHE A 258 -16.39 -8.39 0.25
C PHE A 258 -15.77 -8.77 -1.11
N ALA A 259 -16.25 -9.83 -1.74
CA ALA A 259 -15.83 -10.29 -3.06
C ALA A 259 -16.09 -9.26 -4.16
N ALA A 260 -17.21 -8.53 -4.07
CA ALA A 260 -17.54 -7.42 -4.97
C ALA A 260 -16.59 -6.20 -4.83
N SER A 261 -15.85 -6.09 -3.72
CA SER A 261 -15.02 -4.92 -3.40
C SER A 261 -13.52 -5.06 -3.68
N SER A 262 -13.01 -6.27 -3.96
CA SER A 262 -11.59 -6.48 -4.31
C SER A 262 -11.34 -7.80 -5.05
N VAL A 263 -11.44 -7.78 -6.37
CA VAL A 263 -11.34 -8.97 -7.25
C VAL A 263 -9.92 -9.60 -7.28
N ALA A 264 -8.88 -8.87 -6.89
CA ALA A 264 -7.50 -9.35 -7.04
C ALA A 264 -6.97 -10.22 -5.87
N ILE A 265 -7.68 -10.30 -4.73
CA ILE A 265 -7.15 -10.96 -3.50
C ILE A 265 -8.12 -12.04 -2.94
N THR A 266 -9.34 -12.11 -3.44
CA THR A 266 -10.40 -12.99 -2.92
C THR A 266 -10.26 -14.46 -3.34
N ALA A 267 -9.66 -14.74 -4.50
CA ALA A 267 -9.48 -16.11 -5.00
C ALA A 267 -8.59 -17.01 -4.11
N PRO A 268 -7.37 -16.61 -3.68
CA PRO A 268 -6.52 -17.48 -2.86
C PRO A 268 -7.05 -17.68 -1.43
N LEU A 269 -7.73 -16.67 -0.86
CA LEU A 269 -8.39 -16.77 0.45
C LEU A 269 -9.61 -17.70 0.40
N GLY A 270 -10.43 -17.62 -0.65
CA GLY A 270 -11.56 -18.52 -0.85
C GLY A 270 -11.11 -19.98 -0.96
N VAL A 271 -10.02 -20.24 -1.68
CA VAL A 271 -9.46 -21.60 -1.83
C VAL A 271 -8.90 -22.13 -0.51
N ALA A 272 -8.25 -21.30 0.31
CA ALA A 272 -7.78 -21.69 1.64
C ALA A 272 -8.94 -22.02 2.59
N VAL A 273 -10.03 -21.25 2.53
CA VAL A 273 -11.26 -21.48 3.29
C VAL A 273 -11.93 -22.79 2.87
N CYS A 274 -12.04 -23.06 1.57
CA CYS A 274 -12.59 -24.33 1.08
C CYS A 274 -11.74 -25.54 1.49
N ALA A 275 -10.40 -25.41 1.50
CA ALA A 275 -9.50 -26.47 1.96
C ALA A 275 -9.64 -26.74 3.48
N ALA A 276 -9.79 -25.68 4.28
CA ALA A 276 -10.02 -25.80 5.72
C ALA A 276 -11.40 -26.42 6.04
N ALA A 277 -12.44 -26.01 5.31
CA ALA A 277 -13.79 -26.56 5.45
C ALA A 277 -13.84 -28.05 5.04
N ALA A 278 -13.17 -28.44 3.95
CA ALA A 278 -13.03 -29.84 3.56
C ALA A 278 -12.28 -30.66 4.62
N GLY A 279 -11.23 -30.09 5.22
CA GLY A 279 -10.52 -30.71 6.34
C GLY A 279 -11.42 -30.96 7.55
N ALA A 280 -12.24 -29.97 7.94
CA ALA A 280 -13.17 -30.09 9.06
C ALA A 280 -14.27 -31.15 8.80
N VAL A 281 -14.84 -31.19 7.59
CA VAL A 281 -15.84 -32.20 7.20
C VAL A 281 -15.24 -33.62 7.24
N LEU A 282 -13.98 -33.77 6.87
CA LEU A 282 -13.27 -35.06 6.92
C LEU A 282 -12.90 -35.48 8.35
N SER A 283 -12.59 -34.54 9.24
CA SER A 283 -12.43 -34.82 10.67
C SER A 283 -13.74 -35.28 11.31
N MET A 284 -14.90 -34.78 10.85
CA MET A 284 -16.21 -35.29 11.26
C MET A 284 -16.51 -36.69 10.71
N ALA A 285 -15.92 -37.07 9.58
CA ALA A 285 -16.07 -38.39 8.94
C ALA A 285 -15.21 -39.50 9.56
N GLY A 286 -14.55 -39.24 10.71
CA GLY A 286 -13.78 -40.22 11.49
C GLY A 286 -14.57 -41.39 12.10
N CYS A 287 -15.73 -41.72 11.56
CA CYS A 287 -16.41 -43.00 11.75
C CYS A 287 -16.41 -43.75 10.42
N LEU A 288 -15.29 -44.39 10.06
CA LEU A 288 -15.23 -45.59 9.20
C LEU A 288 -13.77 -46.10 9.18
N HIS A 289 -13.60 -47.40 9.42
CA HIS A 289 -12.29 -48.06 9.48
C HIS A 289 -11.54 -47.98 8.13
N GLN A 290 -10.37 -47.32 8.18
CA GLN A 290 -9.34 -47.13 7.15
C GLN A 290 -9.76 -46.51 5.81
N PRO A 291 -9.06 -45.42 5.41
CA PRO A 291 -8.48 -45.46 4.08
C PRO A 291 -7.17 -44.66 3.98
N ARG A 292 -6.03 -45.37 3.95
CA ARG A 292 -4.73 -44.77 3.52
C ARG A 292 -4.84 -44.08 2.15
N TRP A 293 -5.75 -44.52 1.29
CA TRP A 293 -6.01 -43.90 -0.01
C TRP A 293 -6.61 -42.49 0.11
N LEU A 294 -7.47 -42.23 1.11
CA LEU A 294 -8.10 -40.93 1.32
C LEU A 294 -7.09 -39.90 1.85
N LEU A 295 -6.18 -40.32 2.74
CA LEU A 295 -5.05 -39.49 3.18
C LEU A 295 -4.09 -39.17 2.02
N LEU A 296 -3.86 -40.10 1.10
CA LEU A 296 -3.04 -39.87 -0.09
C LEU A 296 -3.72 -38.93 -1.09
N VAL A 297 -5.03 -39.08 -1.32
CA VAL A 297 -5.82 -38.16 -2.15
C VAL A 297 -5.83 -36.77 -1.51
N LEU A 298 -6.04 -36.67 -0.20
CA LEU A 298 -6.04 -35.40 0.51
C LEU A 298 -4.66 -34.73 0.50
N HIS A 299 -3.59 -35.47 0.76
CA HIS A 299 -2.23 -34.94 0.70
C HIS A 299 -1.89 -34.44 -0.71
N ARG A 300 -2.34 -35.15 -1.75
CA ARG A 300 -2.18 -34.74 -3.15
C ARG A 300 -2.98 -33.49 -3.48
N SER A 301 -4.23 -33.39 -3.02
CA SER A 301 -5.10 -32.21 -3.19
C SER A 301 -4.55 -30.99 -2.46
N ILE A 302 -4.10 -31.14 -1.20
CA ILE A 302 -3.48 -30.06 -0.43
C ILE A 302 -2.19 -29.58 -1.11
N ARG A 303 -1.34 -30.49 -1.60
CA ARG A 303 -0.14 -30.11 -2.37
C ARG A 303 -0.50 -29.36 -3.65
N GLN A 304 -1.49 -29.82 -4.41
CA GLN A 304 -1.93 -29.13 -5.62
C GLN A 304 -2.47 -27.74 -5.33
N VAL A 305 -3.30 -27.60 -4.29
CA VAL A 305 -3.83 -26.31 -3.87
C VAL A 305 -2.72 -25.37 -3.39
N ALA A 306 -1.80 -25.84 -2.55
CA ALA A 306 -0.66 -25.06 -2.08
C ALA A 306 0.22 -24.59 -3.25
N SER A 307 0.49 -25.46 -4.23
CA SER A 307 1.24 -25.12 -5.44
C SER A 307 0.53 -24.05 -6.28
N VAL A 308 -0.79 -24.13 -6.42
CA VAL A 308 -1.58 -23.12 -7.14
C VAL A 308 -1.52 -21.77 -6.43
N VAL A 309 -1.71 -21.75 -5.10
CA VAL A 309 -1.65 -20.52 -4.31
C VAL A 309 -0.26 -19.88 -4.38
N LEU A 310 0.81 -20.67 -4.28
CA LEU A 310 2.19 -20.19 -4.44
C LEU A 310 2.43 -19.60 -5.83
N ALA A 311 1.99 -20.29 -6.89
CA ALA A 311 2.15 -19.82 -8.27
C ALA A 311 1.38 -18.51 -8.53
N VAL A 312 0.13 -18.41 -8.07
CA VAL A 312 -0.68 -17.19 -8.21
C VAL A 312 -0.11 -16.04 -7.38
N SER A 313 0.36 -16.31 -6.16
CA SER A 313 1.00 -15.30 -5.32
C SER A 313 2.29 -14.77 -5.93
N ALA A 314 3.12 -15.65 -6.50
CA ALA A 314 4.34 -15.26 -7.21
C ALA A 314 4.00 -14.41 -8.45
N LEU A 315 2.98 -14.79 -9.23
CA LEU A 315 2.50 -14.01 -10.38
C LEU A 315 2.01 -12.63 -9.98
N LEU A 316 1.28 -12.52 -8.88
CA LEU A 316 0.81 -11.23 -8.35
C LEU A 316 1.97 -10.35 -7.92
N VAL A 317 2.96 -10.89 -7.18
CA VAL A 317 4.17 -10.15 -6.78
C VAL A 317 4.96 -9.68 -8.00
N MET A 318 5.13 -10.52 -9.01
CA MET A 318 5.82 -10.14 -10.25
C MET A 318 5.04 -9.11 -11.06
N TYR A 319 3.71 -9.20 -11.11
CA TYR A 319 2.85 -8.22 -11.76
C TYR A 319 2.91 -6.86 -11.06
N THR A 320 2.81 -6.83 -9.73
CA THR A 320 2.93 -5.58 -8.95
C THR A 320 4.32 -4.97 -9.11
N HIS A 321 5.37 -5.80 -9.08
CA HIS A 321 6.74 -5.33 -9.30
C HIS A 321 6.95 -4.80 -10.72
N HIS A 322 6.36 -5.43 -11.73
CA HIS A 322 6.38 -4.94 -13.11
C HIS A 322 5.63 -3.62 -13.27
N ALA A 323 4.45 -3.49 -12.66
CA ALA A 323 3.66 -2.27 -12.67
C ALA A 323 4.39 -1.09 -12.01
N GLU A 324 5.20 -1.35 -10.99
CA GLU A 324 6.01 -0.34 -10.29
C GLU A 324 7.29 0.03 -11.03
N THR A 325 7.97 -0.94 -11.66
CA THR A 325 9.30 -0.73 -12.25
C THR A 325 9.31 -0.46 -13.75
N GLY A 326 8.22 -0.78 -14.46
CA GLY A 326 8.09 -0.58 -15.91
C GLY A 326 9.04 -1.42 -16.78
N ARG A 327 9.72 -2.43 -16.23
CA ARG A 327 10.73 -3.23 -16.95
C ARG A 327 10.14 -4.42 -17.71
N HIS A 328 10.52 -4.52 -19.00
CA HIS A 328 10.22 -5.50 -20.05
C HIS A 328 9.12 -6.58 -19.84
N PRO A 329 8.08 -6.61 -20.69
CA PRO A 329 6.97 -7.58 -20.63
C PRO A 329 7.38 -9.04 -20.85
N ILE A 330 8.58 -9.27 -21.39
CA ILE A 330 9.13 -10.60 -21.68
C ILE A 330 9.37 -11.40 -20.39
N VAL A 331 9.82 -10.76 -19.31
CA VAL A 331 10.07 -11.44 -18.02
C VAL A 331 8.77 -11.87 -17.37
N LEU A 332 7.73 -11.03 -17.44
CA LEU A 332 6.40 -11.37 -16.96
C LEU A 332 5.78 -12.51 -17.79
N ALA A 333 5.91 -12.46 -19.12
CA ALA A 333 5.43 -13.52 -20.01
C ALA A 333 6.13 -14.87 -19.76
N ALA A 334 7.46 -14.86 -19.60
CA ALA A 334 8.24 -16.07 -19.28
C ALA A 334 7.85 -16.65 -17.91
N ALA A 335 7.60 -15.80 -16.91
CA ALA A 335 7.20 -16.24 -15.59
C ALA A 335 5.76 -16.77 -15.54
N VAL A 336 4.84 -16.19 -16.32
CA VAL A 336 3.49 -16.72 -16.54
C VAL A 336 3.55 -18.08 -17.22
N LEU A 337 4.35 -18.24 -18.28
CA LEU A 337 4.52 -19.52 -18.96
C LEU A 337 5.13 -20.59 -18.04
N ALA A 338 6.12 -20.23 -17.21
CA ALA A 338 6.70 -21.14 -16.22
C ALA A 338 5.68 -21.56 -15.14
N ALA A 339 4.86 -20.62 -14.66
CA ALA A 339 3.79 -20.91 -13.70
C ALA A 339 2.72 -21.83 -14.30
N LEU A 340 2.32 -21.60 -15.56
CA LEU A 340 1.37 -22.47 -16.26
C LEU A 340 1.96 -23.86 -16.50
N ALA A 341 3.20 -23.96 -16.97
CA ALA A 341 3.88 -25.24 -17.16
C ALA A 341 3.95 -26.04 -15.85
N TYR A 342 4.23 -25.38 -14.73
CA TYR A 342 4.26 -26.01 -13.40
C TYR A 342 2.87 -26.47 -12.94
N LEU A 343 1.82 -25.67 -13.19
CA LEU A 343 0.43 -26.01 -12.87
C LEU A 343 -0.10 -27.22 -13.66
N PHE A 344 0.36 -27.40 -14.90
CA PHE A 344 -0.11 -28.47 -15.80
C PHE A 344 0.80 -29.71 -15.86
N ALA A 345 2.02 -29.66 -15.34
CA ALA A 345 2.93 -30.80 -15.25
C ALA A 345 2.34 -32.10 -14.64
N PRO A 346 1.48 -32.06 -13.59
CA PRO A 346 0.94 -33.29 -13.01
C PRO A 346 -0.21 -33.94 -13.80
N ALA A 347 -0.77 -33.28 -14.82
CA ALA A 347 -1.84 -33.87 -15.64
C ALA A 347 -1.31 -34.97 -16.59
N GLY A 348 -0.07 -34.86 -17.04
CA GLY A 348 0.54 -35.83 -17.96
C GLY A 348 0.86 -37.19 -17.31
N THR A 349 1.21 -37.20 -16.01
CA THR A 349 1.61 -38.43 -15.31
C THR A 349 0.42 -39.27 -14.83
N ALA A 350 -0.73 -38.66 -14.53
CA ALA A 350 -1.94 -39.40 -14.15
C ALA A 350 -2.55 -40.19 -15.32
N ALA A 351 -2.49 -39.65 -16.55
CA ALA A 351 -2.96 -40.32 -17.76
C ALA A 351 -2.11 -41.56 -18.13
N ALA A 352 -0.82 -41.56 -17.76
CA ALA A 352 0.08 -42.69 -18.01
C ALA A 352 -0.18 -43.87 -17.06
N VAL A 353 -0.50 -43.60 -15.78
CA VAL A 353 -0.73 -44.65 -14.76
C VAL A 353 -2.07 -45.38 -14.97
N LEU A 354 -3.09 -44.69 -15.49
CA LEU A 354 -4.40 -45.31 -15.77
C LEU A 354 -4.38 -46.28 -16.97
N ARG A 355 -3.36 -46.22 -17.84
CA ARG A 355 -3.23 -47.15 -18.98
C ARG A 355 -2.55 -48.48 -18.64
N THR A 356 -1.86 -48.58 -17.50
CA THR A 356 -1.00 -49.74 -17.20
C THR A 356 -1.52 -50.67 -16.11
N THR A 357 -2.67 -50.42 -15.50
CA THR A 357 -3.26 -51.32 -14.49
C THR A 357 -4.20 -52.35 -15.14
N PRO A 358 -3.81 -53.63 -15.27
CA PRO A 358 -4.70 -54.66 -15.78
C PRO A 358 -5.83 -54.93 -14.78
N VAL A 359 -7.07 -54.90 -15.26
CA VAL A 359 -8.27 -55.23 -14.49
C VAL A 359 -8.28 -56.74 -14.22
N ARG A 360 -8.04 -57.13 -12.96
CA ARG A 360 -8.19 -58.52 -12.52
C ARG A 360 -9.68 -58.84 -12.43
N ARG A 361 -10.18 -59.77 -13.27
CA ARG A 361 -11.55 -60.30 -13.13
C ARG A 361 -11.60 -61.23 -11.90
N PRO A 362 -12.66 -61.16 -11.07
CA PRO A 362 -12.85 -62.12 -10.00
C PRO A 362 -13.10 -63.51 -10.58
N HIS A 363 -12.40 -64.52 -10.04
CA HIS A 363 -12.68 -65.92 -10.32
C HIS A 363 -13.95 -66.32 -9.57
N THR A 364 -14.92 -66.85 -10.32
CA THR A 364 -16.08 -67.59 -9.81
C THR A 364 -15.71 -69.00 -9.42
#